data_AF-A0A8J2PEQ8-F1
#
_entry.id   AF-A0A8J2PEQ8-F1
#
_cell.length_a   1.000
_cell.length_b   1.000
_cell.length_c   1.000
_cell.angle_alpha   90.00
_cell.angle_beta   90.00
_cell.angle_gamma   90.00
#
_symmetry.space_group_name_H-M   'P 1'
#
loop_
_entity.id
_entity.type
_entity.pdbx_description
1 polymer ?
#
loop_
_entity_poly.entity_id
_entity_poly.type
_entity_poly.pdbx_seq_one_letter_code
_entity_poly.pdbx_strand_id
1 'polypeptide(L)'
;DYNRVVLEPAKEFPGDYVNASYVDSLLKPNAYIVAQGPLEGTVGDFWRMIWQERVTVIIMLTKTFDFIKASYVYVLSDPISSLYTLTYTHLSKFSEWL
;
A
#
# COMPACT_ATOMS: atom_id res chain seq x y z
N ASP A 1 -13.57 -1.54 -11.10
CA ASP A 1 -14.34 -1.14 -9.92
C ASP A 1 -14.64 -2.24 -8.92
N TYR A 2 -14.96 -3.48 -9.31
CA TYR A 2 -15.41 -4.50 -8.35
C TYR A 2 -14.41 -4.81 -7.20
N ASN A 3 -13.10 -4.65 -7.41
CA ASN A 3 -12.05 -4.87 -6.41
C ASN A 3 -11.21 -3.62 -6.13
N ARG A 4 -11.69 -2.42 -6.50
CA ARG A 4 -10.98 -1.16 -6.23
C ARG A 4 -10.98 -0.87 -4.73
N VAL A 5 -9.89 -0.32 -4.23
CA VAL A 5 -9.85 0.27 -2.88
C VAL A 5 -10.56 1.63 -2.91
N VAL A 6 -11.55 1.81 -2.05
CA VAL A 6 -12.36 3.04 -1.97
C VAL A 6 -12.00 3.75 -0.68
N LEU A 7 -11.62 5.03 -0.78
CA LEU A 7 -11.27 5.84 0.39
C LEU A 7 -12.52 6.38 1.06
N GLU A 8 -12.53 6.32 2.40
CA GLU A 8 -13.56 6.97 3.21
C GLU A 8 -13.47 8.50 3.03
N PRO A 9 -14.62 9.18 2.88
CA PRO A 9 -14.65 10.63 2.77
C PRO A 9 -13.99 11.29 3.99
N ALA A 10 -13.03 12.17 3.75
CA ALA A 10 -12.40 12.97 4.80
C ALA A 10 -12.68 14.46 4.53
N LYS A 11 -12.84 15.27 5.59
CA LYS A 11 -13.11 16.71 5.47
C LYS A 11 -12.10 17.45 4.58
N GLU A 12 -10.84 17.02 4.61
CA GLU A 12 -9.73 17.61 3.87
C GLU A 12 -9.51 16.97 2.50
N PHE A 13 -10.08 15.77 2.26
CA PHE A 13 -9.89 14.98 1.05
C PHE A 13 -11.23 14.40 0.57
N PRO A 14 -11.98 15.14 -0.27
CA PRO A 14 -13.34 14.74 -0.68
C PRO A 14 -13.37 13.59 -1.69
N GLY A 15 -12.24 13.29 -2.36
CA GLY A 15 -12.15 12.20 -3.32
C GLY A 15 -12.16 10.82 -2.64
N ASP A 16 -12.78 9.84 -3.28
CA ASP A 16 -12.79 8.43 -2.85
C ASP A 16 -11.76 7.58 -3.63
N TYR A 17 -11.07 8.19 -4.60
CA TYR A 17 -10.26 7.49 -5.58
C TYR A 17 -8.79 7.39 -5.22
N VAL A 18 -8.32 6.14 -5.20
CA VAL A 18 -6.91 5.77 -5.27
C VAL A 18 -6.75 4.71 -6.35
N ASN A 19 -5.62 4.76 -7.09
CA ASN A 19 -5.28 3.73 -8.05
C ASN A 19 -4.71 2.50 -7.32
N ALA A 20 -5.60 1.74 -6.69
CA ALA A 20 -5.29 0.53 -5.97
C ALA A 20 -6.41 -0.49 -6.09
N SER A 21 -6.08 -1.77 -5.95
CA SER A 21 -7.03 -2.87 -6.00
C SER A 21 -6.67 -3.96 -5.01
N TYR A 22 -7.68 -4.59 -4.43
CA TYR A 22 -7.52 -5.77 -3.61
C TYR A 22 -7.14 -6.98 -4.47
N VAL A 23 -6.27 -7.82 -3.91
CA VAL A 23 -5.83 -9.09 -4.48
C VAL A 23 -5.95 -10.17 -3.41
N ASP A 24 -6.58 -11.27 -3.79
CA ASP A 24 -6.74 -12.43 -2.92
C ASP A 24 -5.41 -13.16 -2.72
N SER A 25 -5.26 -13.77 -1.55
CA SER A 25 -4.30 -14.86 -1.37
C SER A 25 -4.99 -16.20 -1.62
N LEU A 26 -4.21 -17.28 -1.58
CA LEU A 26 -4.77 -18.64 -1.63
C LEU A 26 -5.71 -18.95 -0.44
N LEU A 27 -5.54 -18.26 0.70
CA LEU A 27 -6.22 -18.60 1.96
C LEU A 27 -7.20 -17.52 2.44
N LYS A 28 -7.09 -16.30 1.93
CA LYS A 28 -7.82 -15.13 2.41
C LYS A 28 -8.14 -14.19 1.24
N PRO A 29 -9.42 -13.85 1.02
CA PRO A 29 -9.79 -12.83 0.05
C PRO A 29 -9.32 -11.46 0.53
N ASN A 30 -9.00 -10.57 -0.42
CA ASN A 30 -8.47 -9.22 -0.16
C ASN A 30 -7.29 -9.25 0.84
N ALA A 31 -6.37 -10.19 0.68
CA ALA A 31 -5.20 -10.31 1.56
C ALA A 31 -4.14 -9.25 1.27
N TYR A 32 -4.10 -8.78 0.02
CA TYR A 32 -3.14 -7.80 -0.44
C TYR A 32 -3.85 -6.62 -1.10
N ILE A 33 -3.17 -5.49 -1.09
CA ILE A 33 -3.52 -4.36 -1.95
C ILE A 33 -2.36 -4.17 -2.92
N VAL A 34 -2.69 -4.04 -4.22
CA VAL A 34 -1.75 -3.61 -5.25
C VAL A 34 -2.09 -2.20 -5.64
N ALA A 35 -1.12 -1.29 -5.55
CA ALA A 35 -1.33 0.13 -5.87
C ALA A 35 -0.26 0.71 -6.77
N GLN A 36 -0.65 1.75 -7.51
CA GLN A 36 0.30 2.65 -8.14
C GLN A 36 1.06 3.45 -7.06
N GLY A 37 2.32 3.77 -7.35
CA GLY A 37 3.06 4.73 -6.56
C GLY A 37 2.42 6.09 -6.48
N PRO A 38 2.54 6.76 -5.32
CA PRO A 38 1.97 8.07 -5.14
C PRO A 38 2.65 9.04 -6.11
N LEU A 39 1.82 9.84 -6.77
CA LEU A 39 2.25 11.01 -7.53
C LEU A 39 2.24 12.21 -6.59
N GLU A 40 2.85 13.33 -6.99
CA GLU A 40 2.90 14.56 -6.17
C GLU A 40 1.51 14.97 -5.64
N GLY A 41 0.47 14.85 -6.46
CA GLY A 41 -0.92 15.17 -6.08
C GLY A 41 -1.69 14.06 -5.34
N THR A 42 -1.14 12.86 -5.18
CA THR A 42 -1.85 11.70 -4.59
C THR A 42 -1.14 11.09 -3.39
N VAL A 43 -0.08 11.73 -2.87
CA VAL A 43 0.62 11.29 -1.65
C VAL A 43 -0.33 11.21 -0.45
N GLY A 44 -1.23 12.19 -0.29
CA GLY A 44 -2.22 12.19 0.80
C GLY A 44 -3.20 11.02 0.71
N ASP A 45 -3.73 10.77 -0.48
CA ASP A 45 -4.64 9.64 -0.74
C ASP A 45 -3.97 8.28 -0.51
N PHE A 46 -2.69 8.17 -0.87
CA PHE A 46 -1.88 6.98 -0.63
C PHE A 46 -1.72 6.68 0.87
N TRP A 47 -1.36 7.68 1.68
CA TRP A 47 -1.24 7.48 3.13
C TRP A 47 -2.59 7.28 3.82
N ARG A 48 -3.64 7.95 3.33
CA ARG A 48 -5.01 7.72 3.80
C ARG A 48 -5.45 6.28 3.58
N MET A 49 -5.15 5.70 2.42
CA MET A 49 -5.38 4.28 2.14
C MET A 49 -4.67 3.38 3.15
N ILE A 50 -3.38 3.62 3.38
CA ILE A 50 -2.55 2.83 4.32
C ILE A 50 -3.15 2.85 5.72
N TRP A 51 -3.57 4.03 6.18
CA TRP A 51 -4.18 4.19 7.50
C TRP A 51 -5.52 3.48 7.61
N GLN A 52 -6.42 3.71 6.64
CA GLN A 52 -7.76 3.10 6.59
C GLN A 52 -7.68 1.58 6.60
N GLU A 53 -6.82 1.01 5.75
CA GLU A 53 -6.67 -0.43 5.58
C GLU A 53 -5.74 -1.09 6.61
N ARG A 54 -5.22 -0.30 7.57
CA ARG A 54 -4.31 -0.76 8.64
C ARG A 54 -3.12 -1.55 8.09
N VAL A 55 -2.56 -1.07 6.99
CA VAL A 55 -1.39 -1.65 6.34
C VAL A 55 -0.19 -1.58 7.28
N THR A 56 0.47 -2.72 7.47
CA THR A 56 1.65 -2.82 8.36
C THR A 56 2.97 -2.97 7.61
N VAL A 57 2.93 -3.42 6.35
CA VAL A 57 4.10 -3.63 5.50
C VAL A 57 3.84 -3.06 4.12
N ILE A 58 4.79 -2.27 3.63
CA ILE A 58 4.79 -1.70 2.29
C ILE A 58 5.98 -2.29 1.52
N ILE A 59 5.72 -3.00 0.44
CA ILE A 59 6.76 -3.55 -0.43
C ILE A 59 6.80 -2.75 -1.73
N MET A 60 7.93 -2.09 -2.00
CA MET A 60 8.20 -1.40 -3.26
C MET A 60 8.97 -2.32 -4.21
N LEU A 61 8.38 -2.64 -5.36
CA LEU A 61 8.97 -3.57 -6.33
C LEU A 61 9.83 -2.90 -7.41
N THR A 62 9.95 -1.55 -7.40
CA THR A 62 10.64 -0.78 -8.45
C THR A 62 11.70 0.15 -7.86
N LYS A 63 12.74 0.48 -8.65
CA LYS A 63 13.74 1.49 -8.27
C LYS A 63 13.15 2.90 -8.44
N THR A 64 13.50 3.82 -7.53
CA THR A 64 12.99 5.20 -7.47
C THR A 64 13.36 6.09 -8.67
N PHE A 65 14.26 5.64 -9.56
CA PHE A 65 14.77 6.46 -10.68
C PHE A 65 14.04 6.25 -12.00
N ASP A 66 13.20 5.22 -12.11
CA ASP A 66 12.38 5.03 -13.31
C ASP A 66 11.01 5.65 -13.04
N PHE A 67 10.77 6.82 -13.63
CA PHE A 67 9.56 7.64 -13.51
C PHE A 67 8.27 6.99 -14.06
N ILE A 68 8.21 5.66 -14.15
CA ILE A 68 7.09 4.92 -14.71
C ILE A 68 6.66 3.82 -13.74
N LYS A 69 5.57 4.13 -13.03
CA LYS A 69 4.60 3.18 -12.46
C LYS A 69 5.21 2.15 -11.51
N ALA A 70 5.59 2.62 -10.32
CA ALA A 70 5.84 1.75 -9.19
C ALA A 70 4.56 1.00 -8.78
N SER A 71 4.65 -0.32 -8.65
CA SER A 71 3.60 -1.16 -8.07
C SER A 71 3.98 -1.48 -6.62
N TYR A 72 3.11 -1.16 -5.68
CA TYR A 72 3.28 -1.47 -4.26
C TYR A 72 2.37 -2.64 -3.91
N VAL A 73 2.89 -3.59 -3.12
CA VAL A 73 2.10 -4.66 -2.50
C VAL A 73 2.04 -4.39 -1.01
N TYR A 74 0.84 -4.34 -0.47
CA TYR A 74 0.60 -4.19 0.96
C TYR A 74 0.12 -5.49 1.57
N VAL A 75 0.67 -5.85 2.72
CA VAL A 75 0.21 -7.02 3.48
C VAL A 75 -0.80 -6.52 4.51
N LEU A 76 -2.07 -6.85 4.30
CA LEU A 76 -3.13 -6.57 5.26
C LEU A 76 -3.00 -7.55 6.41
N SER A 77 -2.99 -7.02 7.63
CA SER A 77 -2.69 -7.78 8.85
C SER A 77 -3.48 -9.10 8.91
N ASP A 78 -2.77 -10.22 8.86
CA ASP A 78 -3.25 -11.49 9.37
C ASP A 78 -2.73 -11.65 10.80
N PRO A 79 -3.57 -12.04 11.78
CA PRO A 79 -3.09 -12.34 13.13
C PRO A 79 -1.98 -13.42 13.14
N ILE A 80 -1.97 -14.29 12.12
CA ILE A 80 -1.10 -15.45 12.00
C ILE A 80 0.27 -15.11 11.38
N SER A 81 0.42 -13.98 10.68
CA SER A 81 1.70 -13.58 10.06
C SER A 81 2.70 -12.95 11.05
N SER A 82 2.28 -12.75 12.31
CA SER A 82 3.14 -12.25 13.40
C SER A 82 4.29 -13.21 13.76
N LEU A 83 4.20 -14.49 13.40
CA LEU A 83 5.23 -15.50 13.72
C LEU A 83 6.25 -15.74 12.60
N TYR A 84 6.03 -15.23 11.38
CA TYR A 84 6.90 -15.51 10.23
C TYR A 84 7.44 -14.28 9.47
N THR A 85 6.99 -13.07 9.80
CA THR A 85 7.48 -11.83 9.14
C THR A 85 8.74 -11.30 9.83
N LEU A 86 9.73 -12.17 9.98
CA LEU A 86 11.07 -11.80 10.42
C LEU A 86 12.07 -12.41 9.45
N THR A 87 12.05 -11.95 8.19
CA THR A 87 13.20 -12.02 7.28
C THR A 87 12.94 -11.23 5.98
N TYR A 88 13.75 -10.19 5.80
CA TYR A 88 14.24 -9.65 4.52
C TYR A 88 13.26 -8.89 3.60
N THR A 89 13.28 -7.55 3.65
CA THR A 89 13.67 -6.72 2.49
C THR A 89 14.19 -5.35 2.96
N HIS A 90 15.51 -5.24 3.02
CA HIS A 90 16.34 -4.03 2.85
C HIS A 90 15.88 -2.67 3.44
N LEU A 91 16.00 -2.55 4.76
CA LEU A 91 16.25 -1.28 5.45
C LEU A 91 17.64 -0.73 5.08
N SER A 92 17.76 -0.04 3.95
CA SER A 92 18.99 0.72 3.65
C SER A 92 18.75 2.10 3.04
N LYS A 93 17.51 2.61 3.03
CA LYS A 93 17.21 3.97 2.54
C LYS A 93 16.25 4.77 3.42
N PHE A 94 15.76 4.20 4.53
CA PHE A 94 14.86 4.93 5.43
C PHE A 94 15.59 6.02 6.24
N SER A 95 16.91 5.89 6.42
CA SER A 95 17.73 6.89 7.12
C SER A 95 18.12 8.11 6.28
N GLU A 96 17.75 8.16 5.00
CA GLU A 96 18.01 9.33 4.13
C GLU A 96 16.83 10.31 4.11
N TRP A 97 15.72 9.98 4.78
CA TRP A 97 14.48 10.76 4.81
C TRP A 97 14.05 11.21 6.23
N LEU A 98 14.98 11.20 7.19
CA LEU A 98 14.87 11.87 8.51
C LEU A 98 15.95 12.94 8.62
#